data_AF-A0A1C6VJI4-F1
#
_entry.id   AF-A0A1C6VJI4-F1
#
_cell.length_a   1.000
_cell.length_b   1.000
_cell.length_c   1.000
_cell.angle_alpha   90.00
_cell.angle_beta   90.00
_cell.angle_gamma   90.00
#
_symmetry.space_group_name_H-M   'P 1'
#
loop_
_entity.id
_entity.type
_entity.pdbx_description
1 polymer ?
#
loop_
_entity_poly.entity_id
_entity_poly.type
_entity_poly.pdbx_seq_one_letter_code
_entity_poly.pdbx_strand_id
1 'polypeptide(L)'
;MPVDDRSAPAPRLEPRPGFTGVAPDDFPLLHRNGGYPLAQDRWERLVSQVHIPAPADRVWSALTDPEQVAQWLAVCRGGWATADGEAILDFEDGEFFFCRIRDVREPASGGEGRLSYLWRWVGVGPATEVTWQLTATPHGTQVTVVEEAFNPPSDWRSWNGMGWPGILDQLADFIRTGVPWRWPWRRMGPYVQTELPGTTFEVWGLLTSTPATQFWLSRTSGSLDAGSEVGLILGDASGVATMTVTRHVEAYQQFPSYLPRLEFRLGRPGWPGELEGHLWIEPAGLGGSIIQVFHSNWEALSTIAPPLDERKILTGYWVGAFGRAALLCQRAFGDSFPAAPPGRDLDIPADLNGTGNGQRVDAGPHGWSR
;
A
#
# COMPACT_ATOMS: atom_id res chain seq x y z
N MET A 1 14.25 18.19 80.30
CA MET A 1 12.86 17.70 80.23
C MET A 1 12.85 16.47 79.34
N PRO A 2 12.33 15.32 79.80
CA PRO A 2 12.29 14.09 79.03
C PRO A 2 11.11 14.13 78.05
N VAL A 3 11.33 13.70 76.82
CA VAL A 3 10.28 13.54 75.80
C VAL A 3 9.65 12.16 76.00
N ASP A 4 8.36 12.17 76.29
CA ASP A 4 7.49 11.02 76.57
C ASP A 4 7.23 10.25 75.26
N ASP A 5 7.81 9.06 75.14
CA ASP A 5 7.64 8.12 74.03
C ASP A 5 6.30 7.39 74.19
N ARG A 6 5.23 7.97 73.64
CA ARG A 6 3.92 7.33 73.51
C ARG A 6 3.66 6.98 72.05
N SER A 7 4.32 5.92 71.57
CA SER A 7 3.91 5.21 70.38
C SER A 7 2.51 4.63 70.58
N ALA A 8 1.49 5.28 70.02
CA ALA A 8 0.15 4.73 69.94
C ALA A 8 0.18 3.42 69.11
N PRO A 9 -0.46 2.33 69.55
CA PRO A 9 -0.55 1.12 68.74
C PRO A 9 -1.29 1.43 67.44
N ALA A 10 -0.72 1.02 66.31
CA ALA A 10 -1.38 1.11 65.01
C ALA A 10 -2.77 0.45 65.11
N PRO A 11 -3.82 1.06 64.51
CA PRO A 11 -5.15 0.49 64.54
C PRO A 11 -5.10 -0.92 63.97
N ARG A 12 -5.59 -1.90 64.74
CA ARG A 12 -5.81 -3.26 64.24
C ARG A 12 -6.79 -3.14 63.08
N LEU A 13 -6.30 -3.34 61.86
CA LEU A 13 -7.14 -3.56 60.70
C LEU A 13 -8.09 -4.70 61.05
N GLU A 14 -9.39 -4.41 61.13
CA GLU A 14 -10.39 -5.46 61.26
C GLU A 14 -10.16 -6.49 60.14
N PRO A 15 -10.28 -7.79 60.44
CA PRO A 15 -10.22 -8.80 59.39
C PRO A 15 -11.33 -8.46 58.40
N ARG A 16 -10.94 -8.06 57.18
CA ARG A 16 -11.87 -7.97 56.05
C ARG A 16 -12.71 -9.25 56.06
N PRO A 17 -14.02 -9.20 55.76
CA PRO A 17 -14.83 -10.40 55.67
C PRO A 17 -14.15 -11.35 54.69
N GLY A 18 -13.46 -12.35 55.24
CA GLY A 18 -12.89 -13.44 54.47
C GLY A 18 -14.08 -14.23 54.00
N PHE A 19 -14.22 -14.40 52.68
CA PHE A 19 -15.17 -15.33 52.12
C PHE A 19 -14.78 -16.74 52.56
N THR A 20 -15.19 -17.14 53.76
CA THR A 20 -14.97 -18.48 54.30
C THR A 20 -15.81 -19.45 53.49
N GLY A 21 -15.16 -20.40 52.83
CA GLY A 21 -15.82 -21.40 51.97
C GLY A 21 -15.80 -21.08 50.48
N VAL A 22 -15.02 -20.10 50.03
CA VAL A 22 -14.74 -19.85 48.61
C VAL A 22 -13.24 -20.08 48.38
N ALA A 23 -12.88 -21.20 47.76
CA ALA A 23 -11.53 -21.46 47.26
C ALA A 23 -11.23 -20.58 46.03
N PRO A 24 -9.96 -20.25 45.74
CA PRO A 24 -9.56 -19.57 44.50
C PRO A 24 -10.07 -20.25 43.22
N ASP A 25 -10.35 -21.56 43.29
CA ASP A 25 -10.89 -22.36 42.19
C ASP A 25 -12.43 -22.31 42.08
N ASP A 26 -13.15 -21.80 43.09
CA ASP A 26 -14.61 -21.60 43.04
C ASP A 26 -14.99 -20.40 42.15
N PHE A 27 -14.00 -19.55 41.85
CA PHE A 27 -14.05 -18.53 40.81
C PHE A 27 -12.92 -18.82 39.82
N PRO A 28 -13.08 -19.72 38.84
CA PRO A 28 -12.06 -19.91 37.82
C PRO A 28 -11.69 -18.54 37.26
N LEU A 29 -10.39 -18.25 37.12
CA LEU A 29 -9.93 -16.99 36.55
C LEU A 29 -10.75 -16.70 35.30
N LEU A 30 -11.48 -15.58 35.29
CA LEU A 30 -11.87 -14.95 34.04
C LEU A 30 -10.59 -14.96 33.19
N HIS A 31 -10.67 -15.48 31.96
CA HIS A 31 -9.56 -15.66 31.01
C HIS A 31 -8.77 -16.98 31.03
N ARG A 32 -9.14 -18.02 31.81
CA ARG A 32 -8.44 -19.33 31.69
C ARG A 32 -8.85 -20.19 30.49
N ASN A 33 -10.00 -19.90 29.89
CA ASN A 33 -10.39 -20.37 28.56
C ASN A 33 -10.59 -19.16 27.67
N GLY A 34 -9.49 -18.57 27.21
CA GLY A 34 -9.52 -17.45 26.29
C GLY A 34 -9.89 -17.97 24.91
N GLY A 35 -11.15 -17.83 24.50
CA GLY A 35 -11.46 -17.90 23.07
C GLY A 35 -10.60 -16.86 22.36
N TYR A 36 -9.86 -17.29 21.35
CA TYR A 36 -9.06 -16.42 20.49
C TYR A 36 -9.56 -16.57 19.05
N PRO A 37 -9.48 -15.50 18.24
CA PRO A 37 -9.81 -15.61 16.82
C PRO A 37 -8.88 -16.65 16.17
N LEU A 38 -9.46 -17.55 15.38
CA LEU A 38 -8.72 -18.55 14.59
C LEU A 38 -8.51 -18.10 13.14
N ALA A 39 -9.36 -17.21 12.66
CA ALA A 39 -9.29 -16.59 11.35
C ALA A 39 -9.96 -15.22 11.39
N GLN A 40 -9.45 -14.29 10.61
CA GLN A 40 -10.08 -13.00 10.37
C GLN A 40 -9.76 -12.61 8.92
N ASP A 41 -10.67 -12.93 8.02
CA ASP A 41 -10.46 -12.71 6.59
C ASP A 41 -11.44 -11.67 6.07
N ARG A 42 -10.95 -10.78 5.23
CA ARG A 42 -11.73 -9.86 4.43
C ARG A 42 -11.50 -10.18 2.96
N TRP A 43 -12.57 -10.39 2.23
CA TRP A 43 -12.52 -10.52 0.79
C TRP A 43 -13.30 -9.38 0.16
N GLU A 44 -12.69 -8.73 -0.82
CA GLU A 44 -13.32 -7.65 -1.57
C GLU A 44 -13.33 -7.96 -3.06
N ARG A 45 -14.42 -7.56 -3.70
CA ARG A 45 -14.62 -7.69 -5.14
C ARG A 45 -15.14 -6.37 -5.70
N LEU A 46 -14.40 -5.81 -6.64
CA LEU A 46 -14.76 -4.62 -7.38
C LEU A 46 -15.12 -5.03 -8.81
N VAL A 47 -16.24 -4.52 -9.33
CA VAL A 47 -16.68 -4.78 -10.71
C VAL A 47 -16.96 -3.44 -11.38
N SER A 48 -16.19 -3.14 -12.43
CA SER A 48 -16.37 -1.95 -13.26
C SER A 48 -16.67 -2.38 -14.69
N GLN A 49 -17.49 -1.60 -15.38
CA GLN A 49 -17.96 -1.98 -16.71
C GLN A 49 -18.12 -0.75 -17.60
N VAL A 50 -17.76 -0.88 -18.88
CA VAL A 50 -17.95 0.14 -19.92
C VAL A 50 -18.39 -0.52 -21.23
N HIS A 51 -19.24 0.16 -22.01
CA HIS A 51 -19.56 -0.24 -23.38
C HIS A 51 -18.71 0.56 -24.36
N ILE A 52 -17.95 -0.12 -25.21
CA ILE A 52 -17.07 0.51 -26.21
C ILE A 52 -17.66 0.28 -27.60
N PRO A 53 -17.93 1.32 -28.41
CA PRO A 53 -18.50 1.19 -29.76
C PRO A 53 -17.44 0.74 -30.78
N ALA A 54 -16.81 -0.40 -30.52
CA ALA A 54 -15.78 -1.03 -31.34
C ALA A 54 -15.94 -2.57 -31.29
N PRO A 55 -15.55 -3.28 -32.36
CA PRO A 55 -15.60 -4.74 -32.37
C PRO A 55 -14.59 -5.35 -31.38
N ALA A 56 -14.89 -6.57 -30.91
CA ALA A 56 -14.18 -7.19 -29.79
C ALA A 56 -12.70 -7.48 -30.10
N ASP A 57 -12.37 -7.78 -31.34
CA ASP A 57 -10.99 -7.95 -31.84
C ASP A 57 -10.15 -6.67 -31.66
N ARG A 58 -10.73 -5.51 -31.99
CA ARG A 58 -10.08 -4.20 -31.80
C ARG A 58 -9.86 -3.89 -30.32
N VAL A 59 -10.87 -4.15 -29.48
CA VAL A 59 -10.75 -3.94 -28.02
C VAL A 59 -9.72 -4.90 -27.42
N TRP A 60 -9.71 -6.15 -27.86
CA TRP A 60 -8.76 -7.17 -27.43
C TRP A 60 -7.32 -6.79 -27.79
N SER A 61 -7.11 -6.36 -29.04
CA SER A 61 -5.80 -5.91 -29.50
C SER A 61 -5.30 -4.72 -28.67
N ALA A 62 -6.14 -3.70 -28.42
CA ALA A 62 -5.78 -2.55 -27.59
C ALA A 62 -5.45 -2.92 -26.13
N LEU A 63 -6.02 -4.02 -25.61
CA LEU A 63 -5.79 -4.52 -24.26
C LEU A 63 -4.54 -5.41 -24.12
N THR A 64 -4.18 -6.13 -25.19
CA THR A 64 -3.17 -7.21 -25.12
C THR A 64 -1.88 -6.93 -25.88
N ASP A 65 -1.93 -6.10 -26.92
CA ASP A 65 -0.75 -5.67 -27.66
C ASP A 65 0.09 -4.68 -26.84
N PRO A 66 1.33 -5.02 -26.45
CA PRO A 66 2.20 -4.14 -25.65
C PRO A 66 2.37 -2.73 -26.22
N GLU A 67 2.43 -2.59 -27.54
CA GLU A 67 2.63 -1.28 -28.18
C GLU A 67 1.39 -0.40 -28.04
N GLN A 68 0.20 -0.99 -28.08
CA GLN A 68 -1.07 -0.28 -27.89
C GLN A 68 -1.35 0.01 -26.43
N VAL A 69 -1.07 -0.93 -25.52
CA VAL A 69 -1.20 -0.73 -24.07
C VAL A 69 -0.35 0.45 -23.61
N ALA A 70 0.85 0.64 -24.19
CA ALA A 70 1.70 1.78 -23.91
C ALA A 70 1.09 3.15 -24.31
N GLN A 71 0.12 3.17 -25.24
CA GLN A 71 -0.53 4.40 -25.68
C GLN A 71 -1.58 4.91 -24.70
N TRP A 72 -2.16 4.06 -23.86
CA TRP A 72 -3.30 4.43 -23.02
C TRP A 72 -3.15 4.08 -21.53
N LEU A 73 -2.30 3.11 -21.18
CA LEU A 73 -2.11 2.67 -19.80
C LEU A 73 -0.67 2.84 -19.31
N ALA A 74 0.25 2.02 -19.82
CA ALA A 74 1.58 1.87 -19.25
C ALA A 74 2.54 1.19 -20.24
N VAL A 75 3.84 1.48 -20.13
CA VAL A 75 4.87 0.77 -20.90
C VAL A 75 4.97 -0.66 -20.39
N CYS A 76 4.71 -1.62 -21.26
CA CYS A 76 4.87 -3.04 -20.96
C CYS A 76 6.34 -3.46 -21.07
N ARG A 77 6.85 -4.13 -20.03
CA ARG A 77 8.13 -4.85 -20.06
C ARG A 77 7.89 -6.32 -19.72
N GLY A 78 8.53 -7.26 -20.41
CA GLY A 78 8.33 -8.69 -20.19
C GLY A 78 7.18 -9.28 -21.02
N GLY A 79 6.65 -10.42 -20.57
CA GLY A 79 5.65 -11.22 -21.28
C GLY A 79 4.21 -10.80 -21.01
N TRP A 80 3.85 -9.55 -21.34
CA TRP A 80 2.46 -9.06 -21.17
C TRP A 80 1.49 -9.88 -22.03
N ALA A 81 0.29 -10.14 -21.47
CA ALA A 81 -0.78 -10.92 -22.11
C ALA A 81 -0.32 -12.27 -22.72
N THR A 82 0.74 -12.85 -22.19
CA THR A 82 1.25 -14.17 -22.56
C THR A 82 0.96 -15.13 -21.40
N ALA A 83 0.40 -16.31 -21.68
CA ALA A 83 0.09 -17.29 -20.64
C ALA A 83 1.33 -17.62 -19.79
N ASP A 84 1.16 -17.61 -18.46
CA ASP A 84 2.24 -17.76 -17.46
C ASP A 84 3.36 -16.71 -17.54
N GLY A 85 3.20 -15.67 -18.35
CA GLY A 85 4.16 -14.57 -18.49
C GLY A 85 4.21 -13.69 -17.24
N GLU A 86 5.37 -13.11 -17.00
CA GLU A 86 5.57 -12.03 -16.03
C GLU A 86 5.84 -10.74 -16.76
N ALA A 87 5.22 -9.66 -16.29
CA ALA A 87 5.33 -8.36 -16.93
C ALA A 87 5.35 -7.22 -15.91
N ILE A 88 5.95 -6.11 -16.29
CA ILE A 88 5.83 -4.83 -15.59
C ILE A 88 5.01 -3.90 -16.48
N LEU A 89 3.95 -3.33 -15.92
CA LEU A 89 3.24 -2.20 -16.49
C LEU A 89 3.78 -0.93 -15.83
N ASP A 90 4.74 -0.27 -16.47
CA ASP A 90 5.46 0.89 -15.94
C ASP A 90 4.76 2.20 -16.32
N PHE A 91 4.40 3.01 -15.31
CA PHE A 91 3.83 4.33 -15.51
C PHE A 91 4.87 5.42 -15.74
N GLU A 92 6.15 5.09 -15.68
CA GLU A 92 7.31 5.95 -15.93
C GLU A 92 7.43 7.14 -14.97
N ASP A 93 6.68 7.13 -13.85
CA ASP A 93 6.78 8.07 -12.74
C ASP A 93 7.32 7.40 -11.46
N GLY A 94 7.79 6.16 -11.57
CA GLY A 94 8.30 5.33 -10.48
C GLY A 94 7.31 4.30 -9.98
N GLU A 95 6.01 4.48 -10.24
CA GLU A 95 4.99 3.50 -9.92
C GLU A 95 4.80 2.49 -11.07
N PHE A 96 4.45 1.26 -10.73
CA PHE A 96 4.21 0.21 -11.72
C PHE A 96 3.33 -0.91 -11.13
N PHE A 97 2.77 -1.72 -12.01
CA PHE A 97 2.24 -3.03 -11.63
C PHE A 97 3.25 -4.12 -12.00
N PHE A 98 3.58 -4.98 -11.03
CA PHE A 98 4.23 -6.26 -11.33
C PHE A 98 3.16 -7.31 -11.52
N CYS A 99 3.04 -7.84 -12.74
CA CYS A 99 1.96 -8.72 -13.15
C CYS A 99 2.45 -10.14 -13.40
N ARG A 100 1.64 -11.12 -13.00
CA ARG A 100 1.76 -12.53 -13.39
C ARG A 100 0.49 -12.98 -14.10
N ILE A 101 0.61 -13.25 -15.39
CA ILE A 101 -0.52 -13.63 -16.24
C ILE A 101 -1.00 -15.04 -15.88
N ARG A 102 -2.33 -15.21 -15.80
CA ARG A 102 -2.99 -16.46 -15.39
C ARG A 102 -3.79 -17.11 -16.51
N ASP A 103 -4.53 -16.34 -17.27
CA ASP A 103 -5.41 -16.83 -18.34
C ASP A 103 -5.46 -15.80 -19.47
N VAL A 104 -5.33 -16.27 -20.71
CA VAL A 104 -5.40 -15.44 -21.92
C VAL A 104 -6.24 -16.18 -22.93
N ARG A 105 -7.39 -15.61 -23.29
CA ARG A 105 -8.33 -16.15 -24.27
C ARG A 105 -8.81 -15.04 -25.16
N GLU A 106 -8.34 -15.03 -26.39
CA GLU A 106 -8.80 -14.11 -27.42
C GLU A 106 -10.28 -14.38 -27.75
N PRO A 107 -11.10 -13.34 -28.00
CA PRO A 107 -12.46 -13.53 -28.48
C PRO A 107 -12.45 -14.24 -29.83
N ALA A 108 -12.97 -15.47 -29.88
CA ALA A 108 -13.33 -16.11 -31.15
C ALA A 108 -14.38 -15.25 -31.87
N SER A 109 -14.52 -15.32 -33.19
CA SER A 109 -15.42 -14.47 -33.99
C SER A 109 -16.84 -14.34 -33.39
N GLY A 110 -17.11 -13.25 -32.67
CA GLY A 110 -18.39 -12.97 -32.00
C GLY A 110 -18.57 -13.58 -30.60
N GLY A 111 -17.54 -14.19 -30.03
CA GLY A 111 -17.51 -14.81 -28.71
C GLY A 111 -16.94 -13.92 -27.61
N GLU A 112 -16.64 -14.53 -26.46
CA GLU A 112 -16.10 -13.86 -25.29
C GLU A 112 -14.57 -13.89 -25.26
N GLY A 113 -13.95 -12.75 -24.94
CA GLY A 113 -12.52 -12.64 -24.64
C GLY A 113 -12.28 -12.56 -23.14
N ARG A 114 -11.14 -13.09 -22.67
CA ARG A 114 -10.76 -13.05 -21.25
C ARG A 114 -9.26 -12.92 -21.05
N LEU A 115 -8.85 -11.96 -20.22
CA LEU A 115 -7.48 -11.83 -19.71
C LEU A 115 -7.54 -11.79 -18.19
N SER A 116 -6.86 -12.69 -17.50
CA SER A 116 -6.69 -12.58 -16.04
C SER A 116 -5.23 -12.64 -15.62
N TYR A 117 -4.90 -11.90 -14.58
CA TYR A 117 -3.56 -11.82 -14.02
C TYR A 117 -3.61 -11.46 -12.54
N LEU A 118 -2.58 -11.86 -11.81
CA LEU A 118 -2.28 -11.26 -10.52
C LEU A 118 -1.44 -10.00 -10.75
N TRP A 119 -1.61 -8.99 -9.92
CA TRP A 119 -0.67 -7.89 -9.85
C TRP A 119 -0.22 -7.57 -8.42
N ARG A 120 0.95 -6.95 -8.28
CA ARG A 120 1.40 -6.27 -7.06
C ARG A 120 1.73 -4.83 -7.39
N TRP A 121 1.15 -3.91 -6.63
CA TRP A 121 1.49 -2.50 -6.70
C TRP A 121 2.95 -2.28 -6.31
N VAL A 122 3.72 -1.63 -7.18
CA VAL A 122 5.17 -1.36 -7.03
C VAL A 122 6.00 -2.58 -6.59
N GLY A 123 5.55 -3.79 -6.96
CA GLY A 123 6.21 -5.06 -6.66
C GLY A 123 6.10 -5.55 -5.20
N VAL A 124 5.74 -4.69 -4.24
CA VAL A 124 5.73 -5.02 -2.80
C VAL A 124 4.34 -4.96 -2.15
N GLY A 125 3.34 -4.41 -2.83
CA GLY A 125 1.97 -4.38 -2.33
C GLY A 125 1.31 -5.76 -2.28
N PRO A 126 0.15 -5.88 -1.57
CA PRO A 126 -0.66 -7.09 -1.59
C PRO A 126 -0.99 -7.51 -3.02
N ALA A 127 -1.04 -8.82 -3.25
CA ALA A 127 -1.41 -9.34 -4.56
C ALA A 127 -2.94 -9.34 -4.72
N THR A 128 -3.43 -8.88 -5.86
CA THR A 128 -4.86 -8.97 -6.22
C THR A 128 -5.02 -9.57 -7.61
N GLU A 129 -6.17 -10.20 -7.85
CA GLU A 129 -6.50 -10.79 -9.14
C GLU A 129 -7.37 -9.83 -9.95
N VAL A 130 -6.93 -9.52 -11.16
CA VAL A 130 -7.67 -8.71 -12.12
C VAL A 130 -8.11 -9.61 -13.26
N THR A 131 -9.39 -9.56 -13.61
CA THR A 131 -9.98 -10.25 -14.77
C THR A 131 -10.69 -9.25 -15.67
N TRP A 132 -10.24 -9.16 -16.90
CA TRP A 132 -10.92 -8.50 -18.01
C TRP A 132 -11.79 -9.50 -18.75
N GLN A 133 -13.04 -9.14 -19.02
CA GLN A 133 -13.97 -9.90 -19.84
C GLN A 133 -14.53 -9.01 -20.93
N LEU A 134 -14.47 -9.49 -22.17
CA LEU A 134 -14.99 -8.82 -23.35
C LEU A 134 -16.15 -9.64 -23.89
N THR A 135 -17.33 -9.05 -23.98
CA THR A 135 -18.51 -9.68 -24.58
C THR A 135 -18.95 -8.87 -25.79
N ALA A 136 -18.93 -9.49 -26.97
CA ALA A 136 -19.44 -8.85 -28.18
C ALA A 136 -20.95 -8.54 -28.05
N THR A 137 -21.36 -7.39 -28.54
CA THR A 137 -22.77 -6.94 -28.57
C THR A 137 -23.11 -6.43 -29.97
N PRO A 138 -24.41 -6.25 -30.31
CA PRO A 138 -24.80 -5.67 -31.60
C PRO A 138 -24.25 -4.27 -31.89
N HIS A 139 -23.82 -3.52 -30.86
CA HIS A 139 -23.41 -2.12 -30.97
C HIS A 139 -21.96 -1.87 -30.51
N GLY A 140 -21.14 -2.91 -30.40
CA GLY A 140 -19.76 -2.82 -29.93
C GLY A 140 -19.43 -3.94 -28.94
N THR A 141 -18.62 -3.63 -27.93
CA THR A 141 -18.12 -4.61 -26.97
C THR A 141 -18.38 -4.13 -25.55
N GLN A 142 -18.98 -4.98 -24.74
CA GLN A 142 -19.07 -4.79 -23.30
C GLN A 142 -17.75 -5.24 -22.68
N VAL A 143 -17.05 -4.33 -22.01
CA VAL A 143 -15.83 -4.63 -21.26
C VAL A 143 -16.16 -4.59 -19.78
N THR A 144 -15.87 -5.69 -19.08
CA THR A 144 -16.03 -5.80 -17.62
C THR A 144 -14.67 -6.09 -17.01
N VAL A 145 -14.29 -5.32 -16.00
CA VAL A 145 -13.12 -5.58 -15.16
C VAL A 145 -13.60 -5.99 -13.78
N VAL A 146 -13.10 -7.12 -13.31
CA VAL A 146 -13.28 -7.61 -11.96
C VAL A 146 -11.92 -7.58 -11.28
N GLU A 147 -11.84 -6.93 -10.13
CA GLU A 147 -10.67 -7.02 -9.24
C GLU A 147 -11.07 -7.64 -7.91
N GLU A 148 -10.34 -8.68 -7.51
CA GLU A 148 -10.58 -9.45 -6.29
C GLU A 148 -9.33 -9.43 -5.40
N ALA A 149 -9.53 -9.14 -4.12
CA ALA A 149 -8.46 -8.97 -3.15
C ALA A 149 -8.79 -9.69 -1.84
N PHE A 150 -7.77 -10.29 -1.24
CA PHE A 150 -7.84 -10.92 0.07
C PHE A 150 -7.06 -10.09 1.09
N ASN A 151 -7.70 -9.76 2.21
CA ASN A 151 -7.24 -8.83 3.22
C ASN A 151 -6.62 -7.53 2.66
N PRO A 152 -7.28 -6.85 1.68
CA PRO A 152 -6.75 -5.58 1.16
C PRO A 152 -6.70 -4.50 2.25
N PRO A 153 -6.11 -3.32 2.00
CA PRO A 153 -6.27 -2.13 2.83
C PRO A 153 -7.72 -1.70 3.09
N SER A 154 -7.98 -0.97 4.17
CA SER A 154 -9.33 -0.43 4.46
C SER A 154 -9.81 0.60 3.43
N ASP A 155 -8.89 1.33 2.82
CA ASP A 155 -9.17 2.35 1.80
C ASP A 155 -9.21 1.79 0.36
N TRP A 156 -9.09 0.47 0.20
CA TRP A 156 -9.04 -0.23 -1.08
C TRP A 156 -10.15 0.17 -2.05
N ARG A 157 -11.39 0.28 -1.55
CA ARG A 157 -12.56 0.68 -2.37
C ARG A 157 -12.46 2.10 -2.89
N SER A 158 -11.93 3.01 -2.08
CA SER A 158 -11.81 4.42 -2.45
C SER A 158 -10.77 4.58 -3.55
N TRP A 159 -9.62 3.90 -3.43
CA TRP A 159 -8.55 3.98 -4.42
C TRP A 159 -8.84 3.17 -5.69
N ASN A 160 -9.08 1.86 -5.57
CA ASN A 160 -9.23 0.99 -6.74
C ASN A 160 -10.64 1.08 -7.34
N GLY A 161 -11.67 1.23 -6.50
CA GLY A 161 -13.06 1.32 -6.97
C GLY A 161 -13.32 2.56 -7.83
N MET A 162 -12.60 3.64 -7.60
CA MET A 162 -12.67 4.85 -8.43
C MET A 162 -11.60 4.87 -9.54
N GLY A 163 -10.52 4.09 -9.41
CA GLY A 163 -9.47 3.99 -10.43
C GLY A 163 -9.93 3.26 -11.69
N TRP A 164 -10.62 2.12 -11.55
CA TRP A 164 -11.05 1.29 -12.68
C TRP A 164 -11.94 2.00 -13.70
N PRO A 165 -12.97 2.77 -13.32
CA PRO A 165 -13.73 3.57 -14.27
C PRO A 165 -12.85 4.50 -15.11
N GLY A 166 -11.88 5.19 -14.51
CA GLY A 166 -10.95 6.06 -15.24
C GLY A 166 -9.99 5.31 -16.17
N ILE A 167 -9.59 4.08 -15.82
CA ILE A 167 -8.80 3.20 -16.69
C ILE A 167 -9.65 2.73 -17.89
N LEU A 168 -10.90 2.35 -17.66
CA LEU A 168 -11.83 1.94 -18.71
C LEU A 168 -12.15 3.07 -19.68
N ASP A 169 -12.32 4.29 -19.17
CA ASP A 169 -12.52 5.49 -19.99
C ASP A 169 -11.29 5.77 -20.87
N GLN A 170 -10.07 5.60 -20.36
CA GLN A 170 -8.85 5.76 -21.16
C GLN A 170 -8.76 4.77 -22.32
N LEU A 171 -9.07 3.50 -22.07
CA LEU A 171 -9.14 2.48 -23.12
C LEU A 171 -10.19 2.86 -24.18
N ALA A 172 -11.38 3.26 -23.76
CA ALA A 172 -12.46 3.65 -24.66
C ALA A 172 -12.09 4.88 -25.51
N ASP A 173 -11.47 5.89 -24.90
CA ASP A 173 -11.02 7.11 -25.58
C ASP A 173 -9.89 6.85 -26.58
N PHE A 174 -8.90 6.04 -26.21
CA PHE A 174 -7.84 5.60 -27.10
C PHE A 174 -8.43 4.88 -28.32
N ILE A 175 -9.34 3.92 -28.11
CA ILE A 175 -9.98 3.18 -29.20
C ILE A 175 -10.81 4.11 -30.08
N ARG A 176 -11.55 5.06 -29.50
CA ARG A 176 -12.40 6.00 -30.23
C ARG A 176 -11.60 6.98 -31.08
N THR A 177 -10.46 7.45 -30.59
CA THR A 177 -9.72 8.57 -31.21
C THR A 177 -8.46 8.14 -31.95
N GLY A 178 -7.85 7.01 -31.57
CA GLY A 178 -6.51 6.61 -31.99
C GLY A 178 -5.39 7.49 -31.43
N VAL A 179 -5.70 8.41 -30.50
CA VAL A 179 -4.73 9.32 -29.89
C VAL A 179 -4.26 8.72 -28.57
N PRO A 180 -2.94 8.79 -28.24
CA PRO A 180 -2.45 8.37 -26.93
C PRO A 180 -3.21 9.10 -25.81
N TRP A 181 -3.66 8.34 -24.82
CA TRP A 181 -4.57 8.83 -23.77
C TRP A 181 -4.08 8.49 -22.36
N ARG A 182 -2.77 8.37 -22.19
CA ARG A 182 -2.13 8.01 -20.93
C ARG A 182 -1.98 9.22 -20.02
N TRP A 183 -2.25 9.04 -18.73
CA TRP A 183 -1.92 10.04 -17.73
C TRP A 183 -0.40 10.29 -17.69
N PRO A 184 0.04 11.56 -17.77
CA PRO A 184 1.47 11.86 -17.76
C PRO A 184 2.12 11.54 -16.41
N TRP A 185 1.36 11.68 -15.32
CA TRP A 185 1.74 11.33 -13.94
C TRP A 185 0.55 11.49 -12.99
N ARG A 186 0.64 10.90 -11.79
CA ARG A 186 -0.35 11.08 -10.71
C ARG A 186 0.08 12.17 -9.73
N ARG A 187 -0.82 13.09 -9.40
CA ARG A 187 -0.55 14.16 -8.40
C ARG A 187 -0.53 13.64 -6.96
N MET A 188 -0.98 12.41 -6.77
CA MET A 188 -1.07 11.71 -5.51
C MET A 188 -0.14 10.49 -5.58
N GLY A 189 0.58 10.19 -4.50
CA GLY A 189 1.53 9.07 -4.41
C GLY A 189 2.98 9.54 -4.19
N PRO A 190 4.00 8.68 -4.12
CA PRO A 190 3.84 7.27 -4.26
C PRO A 190 3.00 6.72 -3.14
N TYR A 191 2.11 5.80 -3.48
CA TYR A 191 1.34 5.07 -2.50
C TYR A 191 1.99 3.71 -2.31
N VAL A 192 2.95 3.57 -1.40
CA VAL A 192 3.63 2.28 -1.19
C VAL A 192 2.97 1.55 -0.03
N GLN A 193 2.76 0.25 -0.21
CA GLN A 193 2.13 -0.62 0.78
C GLN A 193 2.86 -1.96 0.83
N THR A 194 2.94 -2.59 2.00
CA THR A 194 3.59 -3.90 2.16
C THR A 194 2.97 -4.65 3.34
N GLU A 195 2.69 -5.93 3.13
CA GLU A 195 2.23 -6.85 4.18
C GLU A 195 3.41 -7.23 5.09
N LEU A 196 3.17 -7.21 6.39
CA LEU A 196 4.15 -7.51 7.42
C LEU A 196 3.59 -8.59 8.36
N PRO A 197 4.40 -9.59 8.77
CA PRO A 197 4.01 -10.50 9.82
C PRO A 197 3.99 -9.79 11.17
N GLY A 198 3.07 -10.20 12.04
CA GLY A 198 2.83 -9.61 13.35
C GLY A 198 1.57 -8.75 13.40
N THR A 199 1.01 -8.61 14.60
CA THR A 199 -0.16 -7.76 14.79
C THR A 199 0.19 -6.28 14.60
N THR A 200 -0.76 -5.47 14.16
CA THR A 200 -0.59 -4.03 13.88
C THR A 200 0.18 -3.28 14.97
N PHE A 201 -0.12 -3.56 16.24
CA PHE A 201 0.48 -2.83 17.37
C PHE A 201 1.88 -3.30 17.72
N GLU A 202 2.15 -4.61 17.65
CA GLU A 202 3.49 -5.17 17.85
C GLU A 202 4.44 -4.69 16.74
N VAL A 203 3.96 -4.72 15.50
CA VAL A 203 4.72 -4.24 14.34
C VAL A 203 4.97 -2.74 14.44
N TRP A 204 3.96 -1.93 14.80
CA TRP A 204 4.17 -0.50 14.99
C TRP A 204 5.23 -0.21 16.06
N GLY A 205 5.09 -0.82 17.25
CA GLY A 205 6.04 -0.64 18.34
C GLY A 205 7.46 -1.06 17.99
N LEU A 206 7.62 -2.13 17.19
CA LEU A 206 8.92 -2.51 16.63
C LEU A 206 9.46 -1.42 15.70
N LEU A 207 8.68 -1.03 14.68
CA LEU A 207 9.12 -0.16 13.60
C LEU A 207 9.37 1.29 14.06
N THR A 208 8.68 1.78 15.08
CA THR A 208 8.91 3.13 15.62
C THR A 208 10.03 3.19 16.67
N SER A 209 10.57 2.05 17.09
CA SER A 209 11.72 2.03 17.99
C SER A 209 12.96 2.70 17.37
N THR A 210 13.74 3.38 18.19
CA THR A 210 14.95 4.11 17.72
C THR A 210 15.93 3.21 16.96
N PRO A 211 16.25 1.97 17.40
CA PRO A 211 17.13 1.09 16.64
C PRO A 211 16.53 0.64 15.31
N ALA A 212 15.23 0.34 15.27
CA ALA A 212 14.57 -0.12 14.04
C ALA A 212 14.53 0.99 12.98
N THR A 213 14.15 2.21 13.36
CA THR A 213 14.07 3.35 12.43
C THR A 213 15.40 3.67 11.76
N GLN A 214 16.54 3.50 12.46
CA GLN A 214 17.85 3.60 11.84
C GLN A 214 18.06 2.59 10.70
N PHE A 215 17.56 1.36 10.88
CA PHE A 215 17.69 0.30 9.89
C PHE A 215 16.70 0.47 8.72
N TRP A 216 15.40 0.51 8.99
CA TRP A 216 14.42 0.41 7.92
C TRP A 216 14.19 1.74 7.19
N LEU A 217 14.23 2.90 7.87
CA LEU A 217 14.17 4.21 7.22
C LEU A 217 15.53 4.71 6.71
N SER A 218 16.63 3.98 6.97
CA SER A 218 17.99 4.48 6.68
C SER A 218 18.23 5.88 7.27
N ARG A 219 17.70 6.08 8.47
CA ARG A 219 17.74 7.36 9.19
C ARG A 219 19.15 7.66 9.70
N THR A 220 19.61 8.90 9.53
CA THR A 220 20.92 9.38 10.01
C THR A 220 20.84 10.12 11.36
N SER A 221 19.69 10.69 11.69
CA SER A 221 19.48 11.54 12.89
C SER A 221 18.00 11.64 13.27
N GLY A 222 17.70 12.19 14.45
CA GLY A 222 16.33 12.51 14.90
C GLY A 222 15.63 11.41 15.68
N SER A 223 14.31 11.54 15.85
CA SER A 223 13.36 10.53 16.35
C SER A 223 12.01 10.69 15.63
N LEU A 224 11.10 9.73 15.78
CA LEU A 224 9.74 9.86 15.23
C LEU A 224 8.78 10.61 16.16
N ASP A 225 9.30 11.32 17.16
CA ASP A 225 8.47 12.12 18.07
C ASP A 225 7.93 13.36 17.34
N ALA A 226 6.71 13.76 17.65
CA ALA A 226 6.10 14.95 17.08
C ALA A 226 6.99 16.20 17.29
N GLY A 227 7.22 16.96 16.22
CA GLY A 227 8.11 18.12 16.19
C GLY A 227 9.58 17.79 15.88
N SER A 228 9.96 16.52 15.79
CA SER A 228 11.34 16.12 15.49
C SER A 228 11.65 16.19 14.00
N GLU A 229 12.90 16.51 13.69
CA GLU A 229 13.47 16.43 12.34
C GLU A 229 14.31 15.16 12.20
N VAL A 230 14.08 14.45 11.10
CA VAL A 230 14.65 13.14 10.82
C VAL A 230 15.42 13.21 9.51
N GLY A 231 16.74 12.99 9.56
CA GLY A 231 17.55 12.90 8.34
C GLY A 231 17.40 11.54 7.67
N LEU A 232 17.05 11.51 6.39
CA LEU A 232 16.84 10.31 5.57
C LEU A 232 17.81 10.26 4.39
N ILE A 233 18.41 9.10 4.14
CA ILE A 233 19.19 8.84 2.92
C ILE A 233 18.25 8.21 1.88
N LEU A 234 17.92 8.97 0.83
CA LEU A 234 17.01 8.50 -0.23
C LEU A 234 17.66 7.52 -1.22
N GLY A 235 18.99 7.41 -1.21
CA GLY A 235 19.74 6.48 -2.07
C GLY A 235 20.22 7.08 -3.39
N ASP A 236 20.08 8.39 -3.58
CA ASP A 236 20.60 9.14 -4.72
C ASP A 236 21.79 10.04 -4.33
N ALA A 237 22.42 10.66 -5.32
CA ALA A 237 23.65 11.46 -5.11
C ALA A 237 23.40 12.82 -4.42
N SER A 238 22.14 13.24 -4.30
CA SER A 238 21.77 14.59 -3.83
C SER A 238 21.61 14.72 -2.31
N GLY A 239 22.10 13.75 -1.54
CA GLY A 239 22.30 13.88 -0.10
C GLY A 239 21.09 13.51 0.77
N VAL A 240 20.97 14.16 1.93
CA VAL A 240 20.00 13.86 2.99
C VAL A 240 18.71 14.66 2.80
N ALA A 241 17.55 13.98 2.81
CA ALA A 241 16.25 14.61 2.93
C ALA A 241 15.88 14.79 4.41
N THR A 242 15.12 15.83 4.73
CA THR A 242 14.65 16.12 6.09
C THR A 242 13.16 15.80 6.18
N MET A 243 12.82 14.85 7.04
CA MET A 243 11.45 14.52 7.39
C MET A 243 11.11 15.17 8.74
N THR A 244 10.19 16.14 8.73
CA THR A 244 9.69 16.81 9.92
C THR A 244 8.40 16.15 10.37
N VAL A 245 8.41 15.49 11.52
CA VAL A 245 7.24 14.81 12.06
C VAL A 245 6.24 15.83 12.58
N THR A 246 5.08 15.95 11.94
CA THR A 246 4.02 16.87 12.38
C THR A 246 3.08 16.23 13.39
N ARG A 247 2.89 14.91 13.29
CA ARG A 247 2.03 14.16 14.21
C ARG A 247 2.51 12.71 14.32
N HIS A 248 2.52 12.20 15.54
CA HIS A 248 2.70 10.78 15.81
C HIS A 248 1.56 10.32 16.73
N VAL A 249 0.79 9.33 16.28
CA VAL A 249 -0.35 8.78 17.02
C VAL A 249 -0.02 7.33 17.35
N GLU A 250 0.07 7.03 18.65
CA GLU A 250 0.27 5.66 19.12
C GLU A 250 -1.05 4.88 19.10
N ALA A 251 -0.92 3.56 19.24
CA ALA A 251 -2.03 2.64 19.39
C ALA A 251 -3.03 3.11 20.46
N TYR A 252 -4.32 2.94 20.19
CA TYR A 252 -5.42 3.20 21.15
C TYR A 252 -5.63 4.67 21.58
N GLN A 253 -4.91 5.64 21.00
CA GLN A 253 -4.98 7.02 21.49
C GLN A 253 -6.14 7.84 20.92
N GLN A 254 -6.68 7.51 19.73
CA GLN A 254 -7.68 8.37 19.05
C GLN A 254 -8.80 7.59 18.34
N PHE A 255 -10.04 7.95 18.64
CA PHE A 255 -11.24 7.59 17.87
C PHE A 255 -11.28 8.38 16.55
N PRO A 256 -11.77 7.81 15.42
CA PRO A 256 -12.47 6.53 15.30
C PRO A 256 -11.61 5.31 14.99
N SER A 257 -10.38 5.48 14.49
CA SER A 257 -9.63 4.33 13.95
C SER A 257 -8.77 3.60 14.98
N TYR A 258 -8.32 4.20 16.08
CA TYR A 258 -7.34 3.63 17.04
C TYR A 258 -6.04 3.07 16.42
N LEU A 259 -5.90 3.16 15.10
CA LEU A 259 -4.76 2.70 14.33
C LEU A 259 -3.63 3.71 14.46
N PRO A 260 -2.41 3.22 14.68
CA PRO A 260 -1.28 4.11 14.81
C PRO A 260 -0.88 4.67 13.44
N ARG A 261 -0.39 5.92 13.46
CA ARG A 261 -0.03 6.66 12.25
C ARG A 261 0.96 7.77 12.55
N LEU A 262 1.65 8.18 11.49
CA LEU A 262 2.61 9.27 11.45
C LEU A 262 2.23 10.21 10.30
N GLU A 263 2.16 11.50 10.58
CA GLU A 263 2.04 12.56 9.59
C GLU A 263 3.36 13.35 9.61
N PHE A 264 3.87 13.70 8.44
CA PHE A 264 5.16 14.37 8.31
C PHE A 264 5.19 15.28 7.08
N ARG A 265 6.17 16.18 7.07
CA ARG A 265 6.57 16.95 5.88
C ARG A 265 7.95 16.50 5.44
N LEU A 266 8.18 16.38 4.14
CA LEU A 266 9.45 15.96 3.58
C LEU A 266 10.03 17.09 2.73
N GLY A 267 11.20 17.57 3.14
CA GLY A 267 11.96 18.60 2.43
C GLY A 267 13.33 18.10 2.01
N ARG A 268 13.93 18.78 1.04
CA ARG A 268 15.29 18.52 0.58
C ARG A 268 15.96 19.83 0.17
N PRO A 269 17.28 20.00 0.38
CA PRO A 269 18.03 21.10 -0.23
C PRO A 269 17.75 21.20 -1.74
N GLY A 270 17.30 22.39 -2.18
CA GLY A 270 16.99 22.68 -3.58
C GLY A 270 15.51 22.49 -3.96
N TRP A 271 14.70 21.82 -3.16
CA TRP A 271 13.25 21.80 -3.38
C TRP A 271 12.63 23.16 -3.06
N PRO A 272 11.71 23.67 -3.90
CA PRO A 272 11.03 24.95 -3.64
C PRO A 272 9.93 24.85 -2.57
N GLY A 273 9.54 23.63 -2.18
CA GLY A 273 8.53 23.35 -1.16
C GLY A 273 8.75 21.99 -0.50
N GLU A 274 7.81 21.62 0.37
CA GLU A 274 7.81 20.34 1.08
C GLU A 274 6.66 19.46 0.58
N LEU A 275 6.91 18.16 0.52
CA LEU A 275 5.85 17.17 0.32
C LEU A 275 5.17 16.88 1.66
N GLU A 276 3.89 16.57 1.61
CA GLU A 276 3.16 16.04 2.76
C GLU A 276 3.20 14.52 2.71
N GLY A 277 3.46 13.89 3.85
CA GLY A 277 3.58 12.44 3.98
C GLY A 277 2.68 11.90 5.07
N HIS A 278 2.05 10.77 4.78
CA HIS A 278 1.22 10.00 5.70
C HIS A 278 1.73 8.57 5.73
N LEU A 279 2.05 8.06 6.92
CA LEU A 279 2.46 6.67 7.14
C LEU A 279 1.53 6.07 8.19
N TRP A 280 0.92 4.92 7.91
CA TRP A 280 0.04 4.24 8.86
C TRP A 280 0.14 2.74 8.70
N ILE A 281 -0.40 2.03 9.67
CA ILE A 281 -0.47 0.58 9.65
C ILE A 281 -1.86 0.11 10.10
N GLU A 282 -2.34 -0.95 9.48
CA GLU A 282 -3.63 -1.54 9.82
C GLU A 282 -3.58 -3.08 9.77
N PRO A 283 -4.61 -3.78 10.26
CA PRO A 283 -4.66 -5.24 10.21
C PRO A 283 -4.77 -5.77 8.76
N ALA A 284 -4.00 -6.81 8.45
CA ALA A 284 -4.05 -7.55 7.18
C ALA A 284 -4.31 -9.02 7.46
N GLY A 285 -5.49 -9.29 8.02
CA GLY A 285 -5.87 -10.60 8.53
C GLY A 285 -5.35 -10.90 9.94
N LEU A 286 -5.55 -12.14 10.40
CA LEU A 286 -5.09 -12.55 11.73
C LEU A 286 -3.57 -12.70 11.77
N GLY A 287 -2.90 -11.93 12.63
CA GLY A 287 -1.44 -12.00 12.77
C GLY A 287 -0.66 -11.32 11.65
N GLY A 288 -1.35 -10.68 10.71
CA GLY A 288 -0.77 -9.87 9.66
C GLY A 288 -1.12 -8.40 9.85
N SER A 289 -0.26 -7.54 9.31
CA SER A 289 -0.51 -6.11 9.22
C SER A 289 -0.05 -5.60 7.87
N ILE A 290 -0.52 -4.42 7.48
CA ILE A 290 -0.10 -3.75 6.25
C ILE A 290 0.32 -2.33 6.57
N ILE A 291 1.60 -2.05 6.32
CA ILE A 291 2.15 -0.70 6.44
C ILE A 291 1.99 0.02 5.11
N GLN A 292 1.64 1.29 5.18
CA GLN A 292 1.25 2.10 4.04
C GLN A 292 1.88 3.49 4.17
N VAL A 293 2.41 4.02 3.07
CA VAL A 293 2.88 5.40 2.97
C VAL A 293 2.31 6.08 1.75
N PHE A 294 1.94 7.34 1.91
CA PHE A 294 1.35 8.16 0.87
C PHE A 294 1.95 9.56 0.91
N HIS A 295 2.24 10.13 -0.27
CA HIS A 295 2.68 11.52 -0.40
C HIS A 295 1.71 12.36 -1.23
N SER A 296 1.53 13.61 -0.82
CA SER A 296 0.76 14.65 -1.53
C SER A 296 1.59 15.93 -1.69
N ASN A 297 0.97 16.92 -2.33
CA ASN A 297 1.53 18.26 -2.53
C ASN A 297 2.73 18.29 -3.50
N TRP A 298 2.72 17.45 -4.55
CA TRP A 298 3.79 17.41 -5.55
C TRP A 298 3.91 18.69 -6.37
N GLU A 299 2.81 19.43 -6.53
CA GLU A 299 2.81 20.74 -7.18
C GLU A 299 3.68 21.76 -6.43
N ALA A 300 3.99 21.53 -5.15
CA ALA A 300 4.92 22.37 -4.40
C ALA A 300 6.38 22.21 -4.86
N LEU A 301 6.73 21.13 -5.56
CA LEU A 301 8.09 20.93 -6.08
C LEU A 301 8.34 21.63 -7.42
N SER A 302 7.29 21.85 -8.21
CA SER A 302 7.41 22.50 -9.51
C SER A 302 6.05 22.92 -10.04
N THR A 303 5.99 24.14 -10.58
CA THR A 303 4.82 24.67 -11.31
C THR A 303 4.99 24.57 -12.83
N ILE A 304 6.16 24.13 -13.31
CA ILE A 304 6.52 24.20 -14.74
C ILE A 304 6.57 22.81 -15.38
N ALA A 305 7.19 21.84 -14.71
CA ALA A 305 7.35 20.46 -15.18
C ALA A 305 6.97 19.45 -14.09
N PRO A 306 6.42 18.28 -14.44
CA PRO A 306 6.16 17.21 -13.48
C PRO A 306 7.44 16.73 -12.76
N PRO A 307 7.41 16.51 -11.44
CA PRO A 307 8.58 16.07 -10.66
C PRO A 307 8.82 14.55 -10.79
N LEU A 308 8.96 14.03 -12.02
CA LEU A 308 9.02 12.58 -12.28
C LEU A 308 10.23 11.90 -11.64
N ASP A 309 11.39 12.56 -11.66
CA ASP A 309 12.62 11.99 -11.12
C ASP A 309 12.53 11.90 -9.58
N GLU A 310 12.00 12.93 -8.92
CA GLU A 310 11.74 12.91 -7.48
C GLU A 310 10.70 11.85 -7.10
N ARG A 311 9.67 11.65 -7.92
CA ARG A 311 8.71 10.56 -7.73
C ARG A 311 9.40 9.20 -7.80
N LYS A 312 10.22 8.95 -8.83
CA LYS A 312 11.00 7.70 -8.95
C LYS A 312 11.91 7.46 -7.76
N ILE A 313 12.63 8.49 -7.33
CA ILE A 313 13.52 8.42 -6.15
C ILE A 313 12.72 8.07 -4.90
N LEU A 314 11.59 8.74 -4.66
CA LEU A 314 10.78 8.48 -3.46
C LEU A 314 10.08 7.13 -3.50
N THR A 315 9.57 6.69 -4.65
CA THR A 315 8.99 5.35 -4.80
C THR A 315 10.04 4.29 -4.49
N GLY A 316 11.22 4.40 -5.11
CA GLY A 316 12.33 3.47 -4.87
C GLY A 316 12.79 3.45 -3.41
N TYR A 317 12.89 4.63 -2.77
CA TYR A 317 13.21 4.75 -1.36
C TYR A 317 12.18 4.02 -0.48
N TRP A 318 10.88 4.25 -0.66
CA TRP A 318 9.84 3.63 0.16
C TRP A 318 9.70 2.13 -0.07
N VAL A 319 9.84 1.67 -1.32
CA VAL A 319 9.91 0.23 -1.64
C VAL A 319 11.08 -0.42 -0.90
N GLY A 320 12.27 0.19 -0.95
CA GLY A 320 13.44 -0.30 -0.22
C GLY A 320 13.27 -0.25 1.30
N ALA A 321 12.66 0.81 1.83
CA ALA A 321 12.39 0.98 3.26
C ALA A 321 11.41 -0.09 3.77
N PHE A 322 10.33 -0.35 3.03
CA PHE A 322 9.35 -1.36 3.39
C PHE A 322 9.91 -2.78 3.24
N GLY A 323 10.78 -3.03 2.26
CA GLY A 323 11.53 -4.28 2.18
C GLY A 323 12.40 -4.53 3.43
N ARG A 324 13.09 -3.49 3.93
CA ARG A 324 13.84 -3.59 5.20
C ARG A 324 12.93 -3.77 6.41
N ALA A 325 11.77 -3.11 6.44
CA ALA A 325 10.77 -3.30 7.50
C ALA A 325 10.26 -4.74 7.52
N ALA A 326 9.95 -5.32 6.35
CA ALA A 326 9.56 -6.72 6.21
C ALA A 326 10.63 -7.68 6.74
N LEU A 327 11.91 -7.45 6.44
CA LEU A 327 13.01 -8.25 6.99
C LEU A 327 13.11 -8.18 8.53
N LEU A 328 12.88 -7.00 9.12
CA LEU A 328 12.84 -6.85 10.58
C LEU A 328 11.66 -7.63 11.18
N CYS A 329 10.46 -7.45 10.63
CA CYS A 329 9.25 -8.12 11.10
C CYS A 329 9.34 -9.64 10.93
N GLN A 330 9.89 -10.13 9.83
CA GLN A 330 10.09 -11.56 9.60
C GLN A 330 10.98 -12.19 10.68
N ARG A 331 12.04 -11.49 11.12
CA ARG A 331 12.90 -11.96 12.20
C ARG A 331 12.23 -11.92 13.57
N ALA A 332 11.37 -10.94 13.81
CA ALA A 332 10.69 -10.75 15.09
C ALA A 332 9.47 -11.68 15.25
N PHE A 333 8.74 -11.91 14.16
CA PHE A 333 7.40 -12.52 14.20
C PHE A 333 7.22 -13.72 13.26
N GLY A 334 8.17 -14.00 12.37
CA GLY A 334 8.01 -15.01 11.30
C GLY A 334 7.80 -16.44 11.80
N ASP A 335 8.33 -16.79 12.97
CA ASP A 335 8.17 -18.12 13.57
C ASP A 335 6.91 -18.24 14.46
N SER A 336 6.24 -17.11 14.74
CA SER A 336 5.17 -17.04 15.74
C SER A 336 3.78 -17.38 15.19
N PHE A 337 3.65 -17.55 13.88
CA PHE A 337 2.40 -17.95 13.24
C PHE A 337 2.57 -19.31 12.57
N PRO A 338 1.64 -20.25 12.77
CA PRO A 338 1.62 -21.46 11.97
C PRO A 338 1.59 -21.04 10.51
N ALA A 339 2.57 -21.53 9.73
CA ALA A 339 2.70 -21.19 8.33
C ALA A 339 1.32 -21.21 7.66
N ALA A 340 0.96 -20.09 7.03
CA ALA A 340 -0.15 -20.11 6.09
C ALA A 340 0.08 -21.30 5.14
N PRO A 341 -0.97 -22.06 4.76
CA PRO A 341 -0.81 -23.16 3.83
C PRO A 341 -0.03 -22.67 2.60
N PRO A 342 0.96 -23.43 2.10
CA PRO A 342 2.05 -22.91 1.29
C PRO A 342 1.55 -22.16 0.05
N GLY A 343 1.70 -20.83 0.07
CA GLY A 343 1.66 -19.98 -1.11
C GLY A 343 3.03 -20.03 -1.78
N ARG A 344 3.07 -20.26 -3.10
CA ARG A 344 4.30 -20.43 -3.88
C ARG A 344 5.18 -19.16 -3.86
N ASP A 345 6.43 -19.33 -3.48
CA ASP A 345 7.48 -18.31 -3.56
C ASP A 345 7.72 -17.83 -5.01
N LEU A 346 8.04 -16.54 -5.16
CA LEU A 346 8.38 -15.87 -6.41
C LEU A 346 9.69 -15.09 -6.22
N ASP A 347 10.71 -15.41 -7.00
CA ASP A 347 12.01 -14.74 -7.03
C ASP A 347 11.92 -13.43 -7.83
N ILE A 348 12.47 -12.33 -7.29
CA ILE A 348 12.48 -10.99 -7.93
C ILE A 348 13.88 -10.68 -8.48
N PRO A 349 14.06 -10.35 -9.78
CA PRO A 349 15.31 -9.81 -10.31
C PRO A 349 15.38 -8.28 -10.23
N ALA A 350 16.60 -7.76 -10.01
CA ALA A 350 16.93 -6.33 -9.96
C ALA A 350 17.51 -5.83 -11.30
N ASP A 351 16.94 -4.74 -11.84
CA ASP A 351 17.65 -3.61 -12.50
C ASP A 351 16.70 -2.84 -13.44
N LEU A 352 16.41 -1.56 -13.13
CA LEU A 352 15.74 -0.61 -14.05
C LEU A 352 16.23 0.82 -13.76
N ASN A 353 16.93 1.45 -14.70
CA ASN A 353 17.22 2.89 -14.71
C ASN A 353 17.26 3.43 -16.15
N GLY A 354 16.45 4.45 -16.46
CA GLY A 354 16.46 5.18 -17.73
C GLY A 354 15.53 6.40 -17.70
N THR A 355 16.04 7.55 -18.16
CA THR A 355 15.46 8.90 -18.06
C THR A 355 14.93 9.44 -19.41
N GLY A 356 13.84 10.22 -19.42
CA GLY A 356 13.32 10.89 -20.63
C GLY A 356 12.36 12.07 -20.36
N ASN A 357 12.49 13.12 -21.19
CA ASN A 357 12.03 14.53 -21.05
C ASN A 357 10.51 14.81 -21.17
N GLY A 358 10.06 15.87 -20.50
CA GLY A 358 8.65 16.28 -20.37
C GLY A 358 8.11 17.32 -21.37
N GLN A 359 6.78 17.32 -21.48
CA GLN A 359 5.93 18.29 -22.20
C GLN A 359 4.81 18.77 -21.24
N ARG A 360 4.29 19.98 -21.47
CA ARG A 360 3.46 20.76 -20.52
C ARG A 360 1.95 20.52 -20.75
N VAL A 361 1.15 20.39 -19.68
CA VAL A 361 -0.30 20.08 -19.77
C VAL A 361 -1.13 20.78 -18.67
N ASP A 362 -2.38 21.11 -18.99
CA ASP A 362 -3.35 21.90 -18.20
C ASP A 362 -4.34 21.03 -17.37
N ALA A 363 -4.79 21.57 -16.22
CA ALA A 363 -5.36 20.82 -15.10
C ALA A 363 -6.87 20.44 -15.18
N GLY A 364 -7.22 19.28 -14.58
CA GLY A 364 -8.57 18.86 -14.22
C GLY A 364 -8.69 18.47 -12.73
N PRO A 365 -9.92 18.30 -12.18
CA PRO A 365 -10.15 18.06 -10.75
C PRO A 365 -9.92 16.59 -10.40
N HIS A 366 -9.48 16.30 -9.15
CA HIS A 366 -9.33 14.97 -8.52
C HIS A 366 -7.93 14.31 -8.52
N GLY A 367 -6.84 15.07 -8.66
CA GLY A 367 -5.47 14.50 -8.54
C GLY A 367 -4.99 13.73 -9.78
N TRP A 368 -5.86 13.59 -10.78
CA TRP A 368 -5.53 13.17 -12.13
C TRP A 368 -5.26 14.42 -12.97
N SER A 369 -4.00 14.66 -13.34
CA SER A 369 -3.69 15.66 -14.37
C SER A 369 -4.06 15.09 -15.74
N ARG A 370 -4.73 15.90 -16.56
CA ARG A 370 -4.69 15.71 -18.01
C ARG A 370 -3.31 16.09 -18.52
#